data_AF-A0A7C6TL48-F1
#
_entry.id   AF-A0A7C6TL48-F1
#
_cell.length_a   1.000
_cell.length_b   1.000
_cell.length_c   1.000
_cell.angle_alpha   90.00
_cell.angle_beta   90.00
_cell.angle_gamma   90.00
#
_symmetry.space_group_name_H-M   'P 1'
#
loop_
_entity.id
_entity.type
_entity.pdbx_description
1 polymer ?
#
loop_
_entity_poly.entity_id
_entity_poly.type
_entity_poly.pdbx_seq_one_letter_code
_entity_poly.pdbx_strand_id
1 'polypeptide(L)'
;SAVASWFAAELATEEKAAFAGLTGEKITDLRYGENPHQAAAVYSDGTAGIAGAKLLNGKAMSYNNYTDTDAAIRAAFDFDQPAVAIIKHANPCGIAVGETVAAAHKSAHECDPLSAYGGVIATNREVDAELAASIKPIFTECLAAPSFSAEALEILTTKKNLRLLELGDIDVPAAEIKPISGGFLVQDRDVFQAEGDSAENWTLAAGPAAAPEVLADLEFAWKAGRAVKSNAILLAKGGASVGVGMGQVNRVDSAKLAVERAGAERATGAVAASDAFFPFPDGLQILIDAGVTAVVQPGGSIRDEEVIAAAEEAGITMYLTGSRHFFH
;
A
#
# COMPACT_ATOMS: atom_id res chain seq x y z
N SER A 1 -29.68 -12.77 7.72
CA SER A 1 -28.43 -12.08 8.12
C SER A 1 -28.66 -10.59 8.25
N ALA A 2 -29.15 -9.89 7.22
CA ALA A 2 -29.35 -8.44 7.23
C ALA A 2 -30.07 -7.89 8.47
N VAL A 3 -31.17 -8.53 8.90
CA VAL A 3 -31.91 -8.14 10.12
C VAL A 3 -31.06 -8.31 11.39
N ALA A 4 -30.27 -9.39 11.49
CA ALA A 4 -29.42 -9.64 12.64
C ALA A 4 -28.23 -8.68 12.70
N SER A 5 -27.59 -8.40 11.55
CA SER A 5 -26.51 -7.41 11.45
C SER A 5 -27.01 -5.99 11.74
N TRP A 6 -28.22 -5.64 11.30
CA TRP A 6 -28.84 -4.34 11.60
C TRP A 6 -29.11 -4.17 13.10
N PHE A 7 -29.73 -5.17 13.75
CA PHE A 7 -29.95 -5.13 15.20
C PHE A 7 -28.63 -5.10 15.98
N ALA A 8 -27.63 -5.85 15.50
CA ALA A 8 -26.29 -5.88 16.08
C ALA A 8 -25.59 -4.51 15.98
N ALA A 9 -25.83 -3.72 14.94
CA ALA A 9 -25.28 -2.37 14.78
C ALA A 9 -26.07 -1.30 15.57
N GLU A 10 -27.40 -1.32 15.51
CA GLU A 10 -28.27 -0.27 16.07
C GLU A 10 -28.54 -0.42 17.57
N LEU A 11 -28.48 -1.65 18.10
CA LEU A 11 -28.71 -1.93 19.52
C LEU A 11 -27.43 -2.31 20.28
N ALA A 12 -26.26 -2.16 19.66
CA ALA A 12 -24.99 -2.44 20.32
C ALA A 12 -24.80 -1.49 21.51
N THR A 13 -24.68 -2.08 22.71
CA THR A 13 -24.22 -1.40 23.92
C THR A 13 -22.72 -1.59 24.17
N GLU A 14 -22.06 -2.36 23.30
CA GLU A 14 -20.63 -2.70 23.35
C GLU A 14 -19.91 -2.10 22.12
N GLU A 15 -18.61 -1.84 22.23
CA GLU A 15 -17.79 -1.24 21.16
C GLU A 15 -17.70 -2.12 19.90
N LYS A 16 -17.83 -3.44 20.05
CA LYS A 16 -18.06 -4.40 18.96
C LYS A 16 -19.35 -5.17 19.23
N ALA A 17 -20.11 -5.44 18.17
CA ALA A 17 -21.38 -6.11 18.30
C ALA A 17 -21.24 -7.56 18.77
N ALA A 18 -22.18 -8.02 19.59
CA ALA A 18 -22.22 -9.39 20.13
C ALA A 18 -22.44 -10.49 19.06
N PHE A 19 -22.81 -10.11 17.83
CA PHE A 19 -22.95 -11.00 16.68
C PHE A 19 -22.29 -10.39 15.45
N ALA A 20 -21.50 -11.18 14.73
CA ALA A 20 -20.92 -10.83 13.44
C ALA A 20 -21.18 -11.95 12.42
N GLY A 21 -21.42 -11.57 11.17
CA GLY A 21 -21.61 -12.52 10.08
C GLY A 21 -21.34 -11.88 8.72
N LEU A 22 -20.73 -12.64 7.82
CA LEU A 22 -20.45 -12.25 6.44
C LEU A 22 -21.39 -13.00 5.50
N THR A 23 -22.05 -12.30 4.59
CA THR A 23 -22.91 -12.92 3.56
C THR A 23 -22.64 -12.29 2.20
N GLY A 24 -22.72 -13.10 1.15
CA GLY A 24 -22.60 -12.62 -0.22
C GLY A 24 -23.20 -13.59 -1.23
N GLU A 25 -23.46 -13.09 -2.42
CA GLU A 25 -23.96 -13.85 -3.57
C GLU A 25 -22.81 -14.24 -4.49
N LYS A 26 -22.81 -15.48 -4.98
CA LYS A 26 -21.75 -15.95 -5.89
C LYS A 26 -21.84 -15.22 -7.22
N ILE A 27 -20.75 -14.56 -7.63
CA ILE A 27 -20.66 -13.93 -8.96
C ILE A 27 -20.26 -14.97 -9.99
N THR A 28 -19.13 -15.67 -9.77
CA THR A 28 -18.64 -16.69 -10.69
C THR A 28 -17.62 -17.62 -10.03
N ASP A 29 -17.48 -18.83 -10.58
CA ASP A 29 -16.39 -19.73 -10.24
C ASP A 29 -15.09 -19.26 -10.90
N LEU A 30 -13.98 -19.35 -10.18
CA LEU A 30 -12.65 -19.04 -10.67
C LEU A 30 -11.98 -20.33 -11.18
N ARG A 31 -11.00 -20.17 -12.07
CA ARG A 31 -10.27 -21.31 -12.64
C ARG A 31 -9.63 -22.18 -11.56
N TYR A 32 -9.10 -21.55 -10.52
CA TYR A 32 -8.54 -22.13 -9.30
C TYR A 32 -8.37 -21.01 -8.26
N GLY A 33 -8.06 -21.38 -7.01
CA GLY A 33 -7.75 -20.48 -5.91
C GLY A 33 -6.33 -19.92 -6.00
N GLU A 34 -5.64 -19.82 -4.88
CA GLU A 34 -4.25 -19.35 -4.86
C GLU A 34 -3.32 -20.27 -5.68
N ASN A 35 -3.61 -21.58 -5.64
CA ASN A 35 -2.86 -22.61 -6.35
C ASN A 35 -3.77 -23.47 -7.26
N PRO A 36 -3.24 -24.05 -8.37
CA PRO A 36 -4.04 -24.79 -9.36
C PRO A 36 -4.90 -25.94 -8.86
N HIS A 37 -4.56 -26.54 -7.71
CA HIS A 37 -5.27 -27.68 -7.12
C HIS A 37 -6.41 -27.25 -6.18
N GLN A 38 -6.59 -25.96 -5.93
CA GLN A 38 -7.63 -25.40 -5.06
C GLN A 38 -8.76 -24.86 -5.92
N ALA A 39 -10.01 -25.22 -5.63
CA ALA A 39 -11.17 -24.58 -6.26
C ALA A 39 -11.46 -23.21 -5.60
N ALA A 40 -11.99 -22.25 -6.35
CA ALA A 40 -12.36 -20.95 -5.82
C ALA A 40 -13.53 -20.31 -6.59
N ALA A 41 -14.16 -19.32 -5.96
CA ALA A 41 -15.21 -18.48 -6.53
C ALA A 41 -15.13 -17.07 -5.94
N VAL A 42 -15.65 -16.07 -6.65
CA VAL A 42 -15.82 -14.71 -6.13
C VAL A 42 -17.28 -14.49 -5.71
N TYR A 43 -17.47 -13.79 -4.60
CA TYR A 43 -18.78 -13.45 -4.04
C TYR A 43 -18.87 -11.93 -3.86
N SER A 44 -20.07 -11.37 -4.01
CA SER A 44 -20.36 -9.96 -3.74
C SER A 44 -21.31 -9.85 -2.55
N ASP A 45 -21.02 -8.91 -1.65
CA ASP A 45 -21.91 -8.52 -0.56
C ASP A 45 -22.81 -7.31 -0.92
N GLY A 46 -22.71 -6.82 -2.16
CA GLY A 46 -23.48 -5.70 -2.68
C GLY A 46 -22.78 -4.34 -2.58
N THR A 47 -21.63 -4.24 -1.92
CA THR A 47 -20.82 -3.02 -1.89
C THR A 47 -20.06 -2.79 -3.19
N ALA A 48 -19.74 -1.53 -3.49
CA ALA A 48 -18.97 -1.15 -4.66
C ALA A 48 -17.47 -1.41 -4.43
N GLY A 49 -16.82 -2.09 -5.38
CA GLY A 49 -15.40 -2.45 -5.27
C GLY A 49 -14.99 -3.50 -6.30
N ILE A 50 -13.81 -4.11 -6.11
CA ILE A 50 -13.19 -4.99 -7.09
C ILE A 50 -14.05 -6.23 -7.47
N ALA A 51 -14.88 -6.72 -6.55
CA ALA A 51 -15.80 -7.82 -6.84
C ALA A 51 -16.84 -7.45 -7.91
N GLY A 52 -17.27 -6.18 -7.94
CA GLY A 52 -18.24 -5.63 -8.90
C GLY A 52 -17.59 -4.92 -10.10
N ALA A 53 -16.26 -4.88 -10.18
CA ALA A 53 -15.55 -4.16 -11.24
C ALA A 53 -15.87 -4.70 -12.63
N LYS A 54 -16.01 -3.79 -13.60
CA LYS A 54 -16.31 -4.15 -14.99
C LYS A 54 -15.02 -4.49 -15.74
N LEU A 55 -14.93 -5.73 -16.24
CA LEU A 55 -13.83 -6.18 -17.08
C LEU A 55 -14.01 -5.69 -18.52
N LEU A 56 -13.25 -4.66 -18.92
CA LEU A 56 -13.33 -4.03 -20.24
C LEU A 56 -12.50 -4.75 -21.31
N ASN A 57 -11.47 -5.50 -20.91
CA ASN A 57 -10.58 -6.24 -21.81
C ASN A 57 -9.88 -7.37 -21.05
N GLY A 58 -9.31 -8.32 -21.78
CA GLY A 58 -8.41 -9.34 -21.22
C GLY A 58 -9.09 -10.67 -20.90
N LYS A 59 -8.34 -11.54 -20.23
CA LYS A 59 -8.82 -12.85 -19.78
C LYS A 59 -9.68 -12.71 -18.52
N ALA A 60 -10.40 -13.78 -18.16
CA ALA A 60 -11.02 -13.88 -16.85
C ALA A 60 -9.99 -13.65 -15.71
N MET A 61 -10.45 -13.01 -14.63
CA MET A 61 -9.67 -12.79 -13.41
C MET A 61 -9.35 -14.14 -12.74
N SER A 62 -8.14 -14.27 -12.21
CA SER A 62 -7.79 -15.36 -11.27
C SER A 62 -7.96 -14.91 -9.82
N TYR A 63 -7.89 -15.86 -8.87
CA TYR A 63 -7.92 -15.55 -7.44
C TYR A 63 -6.83 -14.54 -7.05
N ASN A 64 -5.58 -14.79 -7.47
CA ASN A 64 -4.46 -13.89 -7.19
C ASN A 64 -4.63 -12.52 -7.88
N ASN A 65 -5.30 -12.46 -9.05
CA ASN A 65 -5.61 -11.17 -9.65
C ASN A 65 -6.56 -10.35 -8.78
N TYR A 66 -7.57 -10.96 -8.15
CA TYR A 66 -8.45 -10.25 -7.23
C TYR A 66 -7.68 -9.74 -6.01
N THR A 67 -6.87 -10.57 -5.36
CA THR A 67 -6.13 -10.18 -4.15
C THR A 67 -5.08 -9.11 -4.43
N ASP A 68 -4.33 -9.23 -5.53
CA ASP A 68 -3.31 -8.23 -5.90
C ASP A 68 -3.96 -6.91 -6.35
N THR A 69 -5.10 -6.98 -7.05
CA THR A 69 -5.82 -5.76 -7.46
C THR A 69 -6.45 -5.05 -6.26
N ASP A 70 -7.04 -5.79 -5.31
CA ASP A 70 -7.59 -5.20 -4.09
C ASP A 70 -6.49 -4.53 -3.25
N ALA A 71 -5.33 -5.16 -3.12
CA ALA A 71 -4.16 -4.57 -2.47
C ALA A 71 -3.66 -3.32 -3.21
N ALA A 72 -3.67 -3.32 -4.54
CA ALA A 72 -3.25 -2.17 -5.35
C ALA A 72 -4.22 -0.99 -5.20
N ILE A 73 -5.53 -1.26 -5.23
CA ILE A 73 -6.57 -0.26 -4.97
C ILE A 73 -6.39 0.32 -3.58
N ARG A 74 -6.29 -0.55 -2.56
CA ARG A 74 -6.07 -0.14 -1.17
C ARG A 74 -4.84 0.79 -1.02
N ALA A 75 -3.74 0.53 -1.73
CA ALA A 75 -2.54 1.35 -1.68
C ALA A 75 -2.65 2.68 -2.47
N ALA A 76 -3.24 2.66 -3.67
CA ALA A 76 -3.36 3.87 -4.49
C ALA A 76 -4.38 4.86 -3.93
N PHE A 77 -5.45 4.36 -3.28
CA PHE A 77 -6.53 5.18 -2.73
C PHE A 77 -6.24 5.72 -1.32
N ASP A 78 -5.07 5.43 -0.74
CA ASP A 78 -4.59 6.06 0.49
C ASP A 78 -4.19 7.55 0.29
N PHE A 79 -4.16 8.01 -0.96
CA PHE A 79 -3.68 9.32 -1.34
C PHE A 79 -4.77 10.16 -2.00
N ASP A 80 -4.80 11.44 -1.65
CA ASP A 80 -5.64 12.44 -2.31
C ASP A 80 -5.02 12.90 -3.64
N GLN A 81 -3.69 12.91 -3.75
CA GLN A 81 -2.97 13.24 -4.99
C GLN A 81 -3.18 12.16 -6.06
N PRO A 82 -2.98 12.46 -7.37
CA PRO A 82 -2.88 11.42 -8.40
C PRO A 82 -1.82 10.39 -8.01
N ALA A 83 -2.25 9.15 -7.82
CA ALA A 83 -1.44 8.09 -7.23
C ALA A 83 -1.51 6.80 -8.04
N VAL A 84 -0.38 6.09 -8.10
CA VAL A 84 -0.26 4.79 -8.74
C VAL A 84 0.43 3.83 -7.79
N ALA A 85 -0.15 2.64 -7.63
CA ALA A 85 0.45 1.53 -6.90
C ALA A 85 0.64 0.33 -7.84
N ILE A 86 1.83 -0.27 -7.81
CA ILE A 86 2.19 -1.47 -8.54
C ILE A 86 2.42 -2.59 -7.53
N ILE A 87 1.55 -3.59 -7.54
CA ILE A 87 1.56 -4.73 -6.61
C ILE A 87 1.96 -6.02 -7.34
N LYS A 88 2.64 -6.89 -6.62
CA LYS A 88 2.84 -8.28 -7.01
C LYS A 88 2.86 -9.17 -5.77
N HIS A 89 2.03 -10.21 -5.76
CA HIS A 89 1.92 -11.12 -4.61
C HIS A 89 1.63 -10.37 -3.30
N ALA A 90 0.60 -9.52 -3.32
CA ALA A 90 0.10 -8.71 -2.21
C ALA A 90 1.12 -7.74 -1.56
N ASN A 91 2.24 -7.46 -2.23
CA ASN A 91 3.27 -6.52 -1.81
C ASN A 91 3.57 -5.47 -2.89
N PRO A 92 3.90 -4.22 -2.49
CA PRO A 92 4.21 -3.17 -3.45
C PRO A 92 5.60 -3.32 -4.05
N CYS A 93 5.66 -3.36 -5.38
CA CYS A 93 6.89 -3.18 -6.16
C CYS A 93 7.26 -1.69 -6.22
N GLY A 94 6.26 -0.81 -6.25
CA GLY A 94 6.42 0.63 -6.21
C GLY A 94 5.09 1.35 -6.03
N ILE A 95 5.14 2.47 -5.31
CA ILE A 95 4.01 3.38 -5.09
C ILE A 95 4.53 4.79 -5.36
N ALA A 96 3.73 5.63 -6.00
CA ALA A 96 4.08 7.04 -6.16
C ALA A 96 2.84 7.93 -6.28
N VAL A 97 3.02 9.19 -5.91
CA VAL A 97 2.12 10.30 -6.22
C VAL A 97 2.79 11.24 -7.24
N GLY A 98 2.00 12.04 -7.95
CA GLY A 98 2.53 13.01 -8.89
C GLY A 98 1.49 14.03 -9.36
N GLU A 99 1.89 14.96 -10.22
CA GLU A 99 0.98 15.94 -10.83
C GLU A 99 -0.05 15.26 -11.75
N THR A 100 0.36 14.18 -12.40
CA THR A 100 -0.50 13.34 -13.25
C THR A 100 -0.29 11.87 -12.90
N VAL A 101 -1.27 11.03 -13.22
CA VAL A 101 -1.15 9.57 -13.03
C VAL A 101 -0.09 8.95 -13.94
N ALA A 102 0.21 9.56 -15.09
CA ALA A 102 1.32 9.14 -15.94
C ALA A 102 2.69 9.38 -15.28
N ALA A 103 2.86 10.55 -14.65
CA ALA A 103 4.07 10.87 -13.88
C ALA A 103 4.21 9.94 -12.67
N ALA A 104 3.12 9.72 -11.92
CA ALA A 104 3.10 8.79 -10.80
C ALA A 104 3.43 7.35 -11.24
N HIS A 105 2.86 6.86 -12.35
CA HIS A 105 3.17 5.53 -12.86
C HIS A 105 4.65 5.38 -13.22
N LYS A 106 5.24 6.37 -13.88
CA LYS A 106 6.66 6.35 -14.23
C LYS A 106 7.53 6.20 -12.97
N SER A 107 7.30 7.05 -11.96
CA SER A 107 8.07 7.00 -10.71
C SER A 107 7.84 5.70 -9.92
N ALA A 108 6.60 5.21 -9.86
CA ALA A 108 6.28 3.93 -9.22
C ALA A 108 6.98 2.75 -9.94
N HIS A 109 7.03 2.77 -11.28
CA HIS A 109 7.70 1.73 -12.06
C HIS A 109 9.23 1.75 -11.87
N GLU A 110 9.83 2.93 -11.74
CA GLU A 110 11.27 3.13 -11.50
C GLU A 110 11.74 2.61 -10.14
N CYS A 111 10.85 2.38 -9.17
CA CYS A 111 11.18 1.76 -7.89
C CYS A 111 11.81 0.38 -8.05
N ASP A 112 11.12 -0.52 -8.76
CA ASP A 112 11.59 -1.87 -9.10
C ASP A 112 10.97 -2.34 -10.43
N PRO A 113 11.57 -1.96 -11.58
CA PRO A 113 11.05 -2.31 -12.90
C PRO A 113 11.00 -3.82 -13.16
N LEU A 114 11.92 -4.58 -12.55
CA LEU A 114 12.02 -6.03 -12.71
C LEU A 114 10.84 -6.72 -12.01
N SER A 115 10.55 -6.33 -10.77
CA SER A 115 9.40 -6.87 -10.04
C SER A 115 8.07 -6.40 -10.62
N ALA A 116 8.00 -5.17 -11.17
CA ALA A 116 6.81 -4.65 -11.83
C ALA A 116 6.39 -5.46 -13.08
N TYR A 117 7.31 -6.22 -13.69
CA TYR A 117 6.97 -7.12 -14.80
C TYR A 117 6.01 -8.22 -14.34
N GLY A 118 4.82 -8.25 -14.93
CA GLY A 118 3.72 -9.14 -14.55
C GLY A 118 2.99 -8.69 -13.28
N GLY A 119 3.19 -7.46 -12.84
CA GLY A 119 2.48 -6.86 -11.72
C GLY A 119 1.03 -6.48 -12.06
N VAL A 120 0.34 -6.06 -11.02
CA VAL A 120 -0.99 -5.44 -11.05
C VAL A 120 -0.84 -3.96 -10.72
N ILE A 121 -1.47 -3.11 -11.53
CA ILE A 121 -1.43 -1.66 -11.37
C ILE A 121 -2.82 -1.18 -10.93
N ALA A 122 -2.86 -0.29 -9.95
CA ALA A 122 -4.05 0.52 -9.67
C ALA A 122 -3.70 2.00 -9.66
N THR A 123 -4.67 2.82 -10.06
CA THR A 123 -4.61 4.28 -9.99
C THR A 123 -5.90 4.84 -9.39
N ASN A 124 -5.80 5.96 -8.67
CA ASN A 124 -6.94 6.63 -8.05
C ASN A 124 -7.60 7.71 -8.94
N ARG A 125 -7.21 7.79 -10.22
CA ARG A 125 -7.84 8.66 -11.23
C ARG A 125 -8.09 7.89 -12.53
N GLU A 126 -8.82 8.52 -13.44
CA GLU A 126 -9.02 8.04 -14.81
C GLU A 126 -7.69 7.67 -15.48
N VAL A 127 -7.70 6.57 -16.25
CA VAL A 127 -6.60 6.23 -17.16
C VAL A 127 -6.80 6.97 -18.47
N ASP A 128 -5.93 7.94 -18.74
CA ASP A 128 -5.87 8.68 -20.00
C ASP A 128 -4.89 8.06 -21.00
N ALA A 129 -4.78 8.67 -22.18
CA ALA A 129 -3.91 8.21 -23.26
C ALA A 129 -2.42 8.21 -22.87
N GLU A 130 -1.98 9.15 -22.03
CA GLU A 130 -0.57 9.28 -21.62
C GLU A 130 -0.18 8.14 -20.69
N LEU A 131 -0.98 7.89 -19.65
CA LEU A 131 -0.79 6.75 -18.75
C LEU A 131 -0.88 5.44 -19.54
N ALA A 132 -1.88 5.29 -20.42
CA ALA A 132 -2.03 4.12 -21.27
C ALA A 132 -0.78 3.85 -22.12
N ALA A 133 -0.21 4.89 -22.75
CA ALA A 133 1.02 4.78 -23.53
C ALA A 133 2.22 4.35 -22.68
N SER A 134 2.33 4.83 -21.44
CA SER A 134 3.40 4.45 -20.52
C SER A 134 3.31 2.99 -20.04
N ILE A 135 2.09 2.44 -19.88
CA ILE A 135 1.85 1.04 -19.46
C ILE A 135 1.99 0.08 -20.65
N LYS A 136 1.62 0.52 -21.86
CA LYS A 136 1.60 -0.30 -23.08
C LYS A 136 2.87 -1.17 -23.31
N PRO A 137 4.10 -0.69 -23.13
CA PRO A 137 5.31 -1.50 -23.35
C PRO A 137 5.58 -2.54 -22.24
N ILE A 138 5.00 -2.39 -21.06
CA ILE A 138 5.28 -3.23 -19.88
C ILE A 138 4.33 -4.42 -19.85
N PHE A 139 4.81 -5.62 -19.51
CA PHE A 139 3.92 -6.74 -19.26
C PHE A 139 3.19 -6.52 -17.92
N THR A 140 1.87 -6.38 -17.98
CA THR A 140 0.99 -6.08 -16.85
C THR A 140 -0.17 -7.08 -16.87
N GLU A 141 -0.49 -7.67 -15.73
CA GLU A 141 -1.58 -8.65 -15.60
C GLU A 141 -2.94 -7.97 -15.51
N CYS A 142 -3.06 -6.95 -14.64
CA CYS A 142 -4.27 -6.17 -14.40
C CYS A 142 -3.96 -4.68 -14.26
N LEU A 143 -4.86 -3.83 -14.75
CA LEU A 143 -4.90 -2.39 -14.52
C LEU A 143 -6.30 -2.02 -14.04
N ALA A 144 -6.37 -1.46 -12.83
CA ALA A 144 -7.61 -1.02 -12.19
C ALA A 144 -7.65 0.50 -12.00
N ALA A 145 -8.78 1.11 -12.31
CA ALA A 145 -8.98 2.56 -12.20
C ALA A 145 -10.47 2.91 -12.08
N PRO A 146 -10.81 4.10 -11.54
CA PRO A 146 -12.19 4.60 -11.55
C PRO A 146 -12.84 4.55 -12.94
N SER A 147 -12.11 5.00 -13.97
CA SER A 147 -12.57 5.06 -15.36
C SER A 147 -11.40 4.99 -16.35
N PHE A 148 -11.73 4.84 -17.64
CA PHE A 148 -10.78 4.87 -18.75
C PHE A 148 -11.29 5.80 -19.86
N SER A 149 -10.40 6.62 -20.42
CA SER A 149 -10.71 7.39 -21.61
C SER A 149 -10.85 6.48 -22.84
N ALA A 150 -11.53 6.96 -23.88
CA ALA A 150 -11.69 6.19 -25.13
C ALA A 150 -10.33 5.88 -25.78
N GLU A 151 -9.43 6.86 -25.80
CA GLU A 151 -8.07 6.74 -26.34
C GLU A 151 -7.23 5.75 -25.53
N ALA A 152 -7.37 5.75 -24.20
CA ALA A 152 -6.70 4.79 -23.34
C ALA A 152 -7.13 3.35 -23.65
N LEU A 153 -8.44 3.12 -23.86
CA LEU A 153 -8.97 1.83 -24.25
C LEU A 153 -8.46 1.41 -25.63
N GLU A 154 -8.43 2.30 -26.62
CA GLU A 154 -7.86 2.01 -27.94
C GLU A 154 -6.39 1.54 -27.83
N ILE A 155 -5.58 2.21 -27.01
CA ILE A 155 -4.17 1.84 -26.80
C ILE A 155 -4.06 0.48 -26.09
N LEU A 156 -4.75 0.30 -24.96
CA LEU A 156 -4.51 -0.82 -24.05
C LEU A 156 -5.20 -2.11 -24.49
N THR A 157 -6.35 -2.05 -25.17
CA THR A 157 -7.07 -3.23 -25.66
C THR A 157 -6.28 -4.02 -26.71
N THR A 158 -5.32 -3.38 -27.38
CA THR A 158 -4.36 -4.08 -28.25
C THR A 158 -3.48 -5.10 -27.49
N LYS A 159 -3.40 -5.02 -26.15
CA LYS A 159 -2.85 -6.09 -25.28
C LYS A 159 -3.95 -7.09 -24.92
N LYS A 160 -4.09 -8.14 -25.74
CA LYS A 160 -5.17 -9.16 -25.62
C LYS A 160 -5.37 -9.79 -24.24
N ASN A 161 -4.32 -9.86 -23.41
CA ASN A 161 -4.36 -10.53 -22.10
C ASN A 161 -4.48 -9.55 -20.92
N LEU A 162 -4.23 -8.25 -21.13
CA LEU A 162 -4.27 -7.25 -20.06
C LEU A 162 -5.70 -7.06 -19.59
N ARG A 163 -5.95 -7.30 -18.30
CA ARG A 163 -7.25 -7.09 -17.67
C ARG A 163 -7.42 -5.62 -17.33
N LEU A 164 -8.37 -4.96 -17.99
CA LEU A 164 -8.74 -3.58 -17.71
C LEU A 164 -9.99 -3.58 -16.85
N LEU A 165 -9.89 -3.05 -15.64
CA LEU A 165 -10.90 -3.13 -14.60
C LEU A 165 -11.40 -1.72 -14.27
N GLU A 166 -12.59 -1.39 -14.75
CA GLU A 166 -13.28 -0.15 -14.42
C GLU A 166 -14.01 -0.34 -13.10
N LEU A 167 -13.59 0.43 -12.10
CA LEU A 167 -14.07 0.32 -10.72
C LEU A 167 -15.36 1.11 -10.51
N GLY A 168 -15.47 2.29 -11.13
CA GLY A 168 -16.49 3.27 -10.75
C GLY A 168 -16.25 3.80 -9.34
N ASP A 169 -17.33 3.94 -8.57
CA ASP A 169 -17.27 4.26 -7.15
C ASP A 169 -16.74 3.06 -6.35
N ILE A 170 -16.06 3.32 -5.23
CA ILE A 170 -15.52 2.29 -4.34
C ILE A 170 -15.96 2.62 -2.91
N ASP A 171 -16.59 1.64 -2.26
CA ASP A 171 -16.87 1.72 -0.84
C ASP A 171 -15.63 1.26 -0.06
N VAL A 172 -15.20 2.06 0.91
CA VAL A 172 -14.15 1.66 1.85
C VAL A 172 -14.83 0.94 3.03
N PRO A 173 -14.60 -0.37 3.23
CA PRO A 173 -15.24 -1.09 4.32
C PRO A 173 -14.79 -0.53 5.66
N ALA A 174 -15.73 -0.29 6.58
CA ALA A 174 -15.41 0.21 7.92
C ALA A 174 -14.66 -0.84 8.78
N ALA A 175 -14.88 -2.13 8.50
CA ALA A 175 -14.28 -3.24 9.23
C ALA A 175 -13.48 -4.19 8.32
N GLU A 176 -12.48 -4.85 8.88
CA GLU A 176 -11.70 -5.91 8.26
C GLU A 176 -11.97 -7.24 8.99
N ILE A 177 -12.24 -8.30 8.22
CA ILE A 177 -12.54 -9.64 8.72
C ILE A 177 -11.39 -10.57 8.36
N LYS A 178 -10.79 -11.23 9.35
CA LYS A 178 -9.68 -12.17 9.16
C LYS A 178 -10.03 -13.57 9.66
N PRO A 179 -10.22 -14.57 8.76
CA PRO A 179 -10.48 -15.95 9.16
C PRO A 179 -9.35 -16.53 10.02
N ILE A 180 -9.73 -17.31 11.04
CA ILE A 180 -8.82 -18.09 11.88
C ILE A 180 -9.38 -19.50 12.12
N SER A 181 -8.58 -20.43 12.62
CA SER A 181 -9.09 -21.77 12.96
C SER A 181 -10.16 -21.67 14.05
N GLY A 182 -11.38 -22.10 13.74
CA GLY A 182 -12.52 -22.08 14.67
C GLY A 182 -13.33 -20.77 14.69
N GLY A 183 -13.00 -19.76 13.88
CA GLY A 183 -13.73 -18.49 13.86
C GLY A 183 -13.13 -17.43 12.92
N PHE A 184 -13.33 -16.16 13.23
CA PHE A 184 -12.72 -15.03 12.53
C PHE A 184 -12.54 -13.85 13.49
N LEU A 185 -11.57 -12.98 13.19
CA LEU A 185 -11.34 -11.71 13.87
C LEU A 185 -12.06 -10.60 13.10
N VAL A 186 -12.52 -9.58 13.83
CA VAL A 186 -13.09 -8.34 13.26
C VAL A 186 -12.37 -7.16 13.89
N GLN A 187 -11.83 -6.27 13.07
CA GLN A 187 -11.20 -5.02 13.50
C GLN A 187 -11.71 -3.86 12.66
N ASP A 188 -11.52 -2.63 13.13
CA ASP A 188 -11.72 -1.46 12.27
C ASP A 188 -10.64 -1.45 11.19
N ARG A 189 -11.02 -0.99 9.99
CA ARG A 189 -10.06 -0.85 8.90
C ARG A 189 -9.08 0.27 9.24
N ASP A 190 -7.80 0.01 9.03
CA ASP A 190 -6.77 1.05 9.12
C ASP A 190 -6.90 2.01 7.94
N VAL A 191 -7.40 3.21 8.23
CA VAL A 191 -7.65 4.32 7.31
C VAL A 191 -6.97 5.61 7.79
N PHE A 192 -5.89 5.50 8.54
CA PHE A 192 -5.14 6.63 9.12
C PHE A 192 -5.95 7.51 10.09
N GLN A 193 -6.74 6.86 10.95
CA GLN A 193 -7.64 7.51 11.90
C GLN A 193 -6.98 7.93 13.22
N ALA A 194 -5.67 7.72 13.42
CA ALA A 194 -4.98 8.09 14.64
C ALA A 194 -4.39 9.50 14.55
N GLU A 195 -4.28 10.21 15.69
CA GLU A 195 -3.75 11.58 15.73
C GLU A 195 -2.33 11.66 15.14
N GLY A 196 -1.50 10.63 15.39
CA GLY A 196 -0.14 10.52 14.88
C GLY A 196 -0.02 10.29 13.37
N ASP A 197 -1.11 10.14 12.64
CA ASP A 197 -1.05 9.91 11.19
C ASP A 197 -0.94 11.21 10.38
N SER A 198 -1.10 12.36 11.04
CA SER A 198 -0.82 13.69 10.50
C SER A 198 0.56 14.18 10.96
N ALA A 199 1.38 14.68 10.04
CA ALA A 199 2.70 15.22 10.39
C ALA A 199 2.64 16.47 11.26
N GLU A 200 1.51 17.16 11.29
CA GLU A 200 1.27 18.29 12.21
C GLU A 200 1.40 17.88 13.68
N ASN A 201 1.16 16.59 13.99
CA ASN A 201 1.21 16.03 15.34
C ASN A 201 2.51 15.26 15.63
N TRP A 202 3.45 15.21 14.69
CA TRP A 202 4.69 14.48 14.90
C TRP A 202 5.65 15.21 15.83
N THR A 203 6.35 14.45 16.67
CA THR A 203 7.39 14.98 17.54
C THR A 203 8.74 14.92 16.84
N LEU A 204 9.40 16.06 16.65
CA LEU A 204 10.80 16.11 16.19
C LEU A 204 11.71 15.63 17.33
N ALA A 205 12.25 14.41 17.20
CA ALA A 205 13.06 13.78 18.23
C ALA A 205 14.56 13.96 18.06
N ALA A 206 15.05 14.12 16.82
CA ALA A 206 16.46 14.36 16.53
C ALA A 206 16.65 15.22 15.28
N GLY A 207 17.78 15.91 15.20
CA GLY A 207 18.19 16.70 14.03
C GLY A 207 17.40 18.00 13.81
N PRO A 208 17.70 18.74 12.73
CA PRO A 208 16.94 19.93 12.37
C PRO A 208 15.54 19.53 11.85
N ALA A 209 14.57 20.46 11.97
CA ALA A 209 13.26 20.28 11.37
C ALA A 209 13.37 20.08 9.85
N ALA A 210 12.59 19.16 9.29
CA ALA A 210 12.58 18.89 7.86
C ALA A 210 12.11 20.13 7.07
N ALA A 211 12.75 20.38 5.93
CA ALA A 211 12.21 21.30 4.95
C ALA A 211 10.84 20.78 4.43
N PRO A 212 9.93 21.65 3.95
CA PRO A 212 8.59 21.24 3.53
C PRO A 212 8.58 20.05 2.54
N GLU A 213 9.53 20.02 1.62
CA GLU A 213 9.59 18.99 0.58
C GLU A 213 10.05 17.64 1.15
N VAL A 214 10.93 17.67 2.16
CA VAL A 214 11.39 16.48 2.89
C VAL A 214 10.27 15.97 3.81
N LEU A 215 9.49 16.88 4.42
CA LEU A 215 8.34 16.52 5.23
C LEU A 215 7.23 15.86 4.37
N ALA A 216 6.98 16.40 3.16
CA ALA A 216 6.05 15.80 2.21
C ALA A 216 6.48 14.38 1.78
N ASP A 217 7.79 14.16 1.56
CA ASP A 217 8.32 12.82 1.29
C ASP A 217 8.18 11.88 2.49
N LEU A 218 8.35 12.38 3.73
CA LEU A 218 8.14 11.59 4.95
C LEU A 218 6.66 11.20 5.12
N GLU A 219 5.72 12.13 4.90
CA GLU A 219 4.29 11.86 4.91
C GLU A 219 3.90 10.83 3.85
N PHE A 220 4.41 11.00 2.62
CA PHE A 220 4.23 10.02 1.57
C PHE A 220 4.76 8.65 2.00
N ALA A 221 5.98 8.59 2.55
CA ALA A 221 6.59 7.34 2.97
C ALA A 221 5.81 6.66 4.11
N TRP A 222 5.33 7.46 5.07
CA TRP A 222 4.51 7.01 6.20
C TRP A 222 3.22 6.34 5.70
N LYS A 223 2.46 7.04 4.86
CA LYS A 223 1.21 6.54 4.28
C LYS A 223 1.44 5.31 3.39
N ALA A 224 2.41 5.38 2.48
CA ALA A 224 2.74 4.26 1.59
C ALA A 224 3.17 3.00 2.37
N GLY A 225 3.84 3.18 3.52
CA GLY A 225 4.30 2.11 4.39
C GLY A 225 3.20 1.18 4.88
N ARG A 226 1.96 1.69 5.09
CA ARG A 226 0.80 0.90 5.54
C ARG A 226 0.45 -0.26 4.58
N ALA A 227 0.70 -0.09 3.28
CA ALA A 227 0.43 -1.13 2.28
C ALA A 227 1.49 -2.24 2.25
N VAL A 228 2.64 -2.03 2.90
CA VAL A 228 3.75 -2.98 2.95
C VAL A 228 3.53 -3.97 4.09
N LYS A 229 3.70 -5.27 3.84
CA LYS A 229 3.61 -6.28 4.91
C LYS A 229 4.74 -6.09 5.93
N SER A 230 4.41 -6.25 7.21
CA SER A 230 5.33 -6.00 8.32
C SER A 230 6.35 -7.13 8.53
N ASN A 231 7.54 -6.84 9.06
CA ASN A 231 8.07 -5.50 9.36
C ASN A 231 8.42 -4.76 8.06
N ALA A 232 8.05 -3.48 7.98
CA ALA A 232 8.22 -2.69 6.76
C ALA A 232 9.16 -1.49 6.97
N ILE A 233 10.05 -1.29 5.99
CA ILE A 233 10.82 -0.07 5.79
C ILE A 233 10.61 0.40 4.36
N LEU A 234 10.19 1.65 4.19
CA LEU A 234 9.98 2.25 2.88
C LEU A 234 10.85 3.50 2.74
N LEU A 235 11.74 3.51 1.76
CA LEU A 235 12.51 4.67 1.35
C LEU A 235 11.75 5.42 0.26
N ALA A 236 11.70 6.75 0.35
CA ALA A 236 11.04 7.58 -0.63
C ALA A 236 11.85 8.82 -1.00
N LYS A 237 11.60 9.34 -2.20
CA LYS A 237 12.15 10.59 -2.71
C LYS A 237 11.25 11.16 -3.80
N GLY A 238 10.88 12.43 -3.70
CA GLY A 238 10.05 13.12 -4.70
C GLY A 238 8.67 12.49 -4.88
N GLY A 239 8.01 12.10 -3.78
CA GLY A 239 6.67 11.50 -3.79
C GLY A 239 6.62 10.07 -4.34
N ALA A 240 7.75 9.36 -4.41
CA ALA A 240 7.80 8.00 -4.91
C ALA A 240 8.65 7.10 -4.02
N SER A 241 8.24 5.84 -3.88
CA SER A 241 9.06 4.82 -3.24
C SER A 241 10.30 4.56 -4.10
N VAL A 242 11.48 4.54 -3.49
CA VAL A 242 12.73 4.19 -4.16
C VAL A 242 13.30 2.86 -3.69
N GLY A 243 12.89 2.37 -2.52
CA GLY A 243 13.27 1.05 -2.01
C GLY A 243 12.30 0.57 -0.94
N VAL A 244 11.93 -0.71 -0.98
CA VAL A 244 10.93 -1.30 -0.08
C VAL A 244 11.44 -2.59 0.53
N GLY A 245 11.62 -2.57 1.85
CA GLY A 245 11.90 -3.74 2.68
C GLY A 245 10.60 -4.27 3.27
N MET A 246 10.14 -5.42 2.76
CA MET A 246 8.79 -5.95 3.03
C MET A 246 8.84 -7.31 3.72
N GLY A 247 7.92 -7.53 4.66
CA GLY A 247 7.55 -8.84 5.19
C GLY A 247 8.63 -9.56 5.99
N GLN A 248 9.61 -8.84 6.54
CA GLN A 248 10.69 -9.49 7.28
C GLN A 248 10.32 -9.70 8.75
N VAL A 249 10.75 -10.83 9.29
CA VAL A 249 10.59 -11.14 10.72
C VAL A 249 11.45 -10.26 11.62
N ASN A 250 12.52 -9.66 11.09
CA ASN A 250 13.40 -8.73 11.80
C ASN A 250 13.52 -7.40 11.03
N ARG A 251 13.35 -6.28 11.74
CA ARG A 251 13.32 -4.92 11.17
C ARG A 251 14.65 -4.50 10.53
N VAL A 252 15.78 -4.96 11.07
CA VAL A 252 17.10 -4.68 10.45
C VAL A 252 17.21 -5.31 9.05
N ASP A 253 16.56 -6.45 8.81
CA ASP A 253 16.56 -7.09 7.50
C ASP A 253 15.63 -6.35 6.53
N SER A 254 14.52 -5.78 7.02
CA SER A 254 13.72 -4.83 6.21
C SER A 254 14.54 -3.61 5.83
N ALA A 255 15.32 -3.02 6.75
CA ALA A 255 16.16 -1.88 6.43
C ALA A 255 17.21 -2.21 5.37
N LYS A 256 17.91 -3.35 5.51
CA LYS A 256 18.88 -3.83 4.50
C LYS A 256 18.23 -4.05 3.15
N LEU A 257 17.09 -4.73 3.12
CA LEU A 257 16.36 -5.02 1.88
C LEU A 257 15.89 -3.75 1.18
N ALA A 258 15.42 -2.75 1.93
CA ALA A 258 14.98 -1.48 1.37
C ALA A 258 16.16 -0.71 0.74
N VAL A 259 17.30 -0.65 1.44
CA VAL A 259 18.54 -0.02 0.96
C VAL A 259 19.10 -0.75 -0.27
N GLU A 260 19.17 -2.08 -0.23
CA GLU A 260 19.66 -2.90 -1.35
C GLU A 260 18.81 -2.67 -2.62
N ARG A 261 17.48 -2.65 -2.47
CA ARG A 261 16.55 -2.43 -3.57
C ARG A 261 16.59 -1.01 -4.12
N ALA A 262 16.82 -0.01 -3.27
CA ALA A 262 17.06 1.36 -3.73
C ALA A 262 18.40 1.49 -4.48
N GLY A 263 19.42 0.78 -4.01
CA GLY A 263 20.79 1.00 -4.46
C GLY A 263 21.33 2.35 -3.98
N ALA A 264 22.66 2.49 -3.99
CA ALA A 264 23.34 3.62 -3.37
C ALA A 264 22.88 4.99 -3.88
N GLU A 265 22.66 5.13 -5.19
CA GLU A 265 22.29 6.40 -5.82
C GLU A 265 20.92 6.92 -5.36
N ARG A 266 19.91 6.05 -5.32
CA ARG A 266 18.55 6.44 -4.96
C ARG A 266 18.33 6.48 -3.45
N ALA A 267 19.06 5.67 -2.68
CA ALA A 267 19.01 5.72 -1.22
C ALA A 267 19.62 7.03 -0.67
N THR A 268 20.67 7.54 -1.31
CA THR A 268 21.33 8.78 -0.88
C THR A 268 20.38 9.98 -0.99
N GLY A 269 20.16 10.66 0.14
CA GLY A 269 19.25 11.79 0.24
C GLY A 269 17.77 11.42 0.15
N ALA A 270 17.41 10.15 0.25
CA ALA A 270 16.03 9.71 0.44
C ALA A 270 15.63 9.89 1.91
N VAL A 271 14.32 9.86 2.16
CA VAL A 271 13.74 9.71 3.49
C VAL A 271 13.32 8.27 3.72
N ALA A 272 13.07 7.86 4.96
CA ALA A 272 12.52 6.55 5.28
C ALA A 272 11.37 6.59 6.28
N ALA A 273 10.42 5.68 6.11
CA ALA A 273 9.37 5.39 7.09
C ALA A 273 9.49 3.95 7.60
N SER A 274 9.25 3.78 8.90
CA SER A 274 9.21 2.48 9.56
C SER A 274 7.83 2.23 10.15
N ASP A 275 7.16 1.16 9.72
CA ASP A 275 5.76 0.87 10.11
C ASP A 275 5.57 0.66 11.63
N ALA A 276 6.63 0.24 12.32
CA ALA A 276 6.72 0.25 13.78
C ALA A 276 8.07 0.77 14.27
N PHE A 277 8.22 0.90 15.59
CA PHE A 277 9.44 1.43 16.18
C PHE A 277 10.68 0.59 15.87
N PHE A 278 11.86 1.21 15.88
CA PHE A 278 13.14 0.51 15.85
C PHE A 278 13.43 -0.11 17.23
N PRO A 279 13.53 -1.45 17.36
CA PRO A 279 13.78 -2.08 18.66
C PRO A 279 15.23 -1.86 19.13
N PHE A 280 16.16 -1.63 18.21
CA PHE A 280 17.56 -1.34 18.45
C PHE A 280 18.06 -0.32 17.40
N PRO A 281 19.20 0.35 17.63
CA PRO A 281 19.76 1.32 16.68
C PRO A 281 20.21 0.72 15.34
N ASP A 282 20.43 -0.60 15.28
CA ASP A 282 20.99 -1.29 14.11
C ASP A 282 20.14 -1.10 12.84
N GLY A 283 18.81 -1.18 12.93
CA GLY A 283 17.91 -0.93 11.81
C GLY A 283 18.02 0.51 11.28
N LEU A 284 18.15 1.49 12.17
CA LEU A 284 18.35 2.89 11.79
C LEU A 284 19.75 3.10 11.20
N GLN A 285 20.77 2.48 11.77
CA GLN A 285 22.16 2.61 11.32
C GLN A 285 22.31 2.18 9.85
N ILE A 286 21.61 1.11 9.43
CA ILE A 286 21.60 0.70 8.02
C ILE A 286 21.10 1.82 7.09
N LEU A 287 20.12 2.61 7.52
CA LEU A 287 19.57 3.73 6.74
C LEU A 287 20.54 4.92 6.72
N ILE A 288 21.13 5.23 7.88
CA ILE A 288 22.16 6.26 8.02
C ILE A 288 23.35 5.97 7.10
N ASP A 289 23.87 4.75 7.13
CA ASP A 289 25.03 4.33 6.32
C ASP A 289 24.72 4.39 4.81
N ALA A 290 23.45 4.28 4.43
CA ALA A 290 22.98 4.40 3.05
C ALA A 290 22.76 5.85 2.60
N GLY A 291 22.92 6.83 3.50
CA GLY A 291 22.75 8.25 3.21
C GLY A 291 21.31 8.75 3.29
N VAL A 292 20.42 8.05 4.01
CA VAL A 292 19.08 8.56 4.33
C VAL A 292 19.21 9.80 5.22
N THR A 293 18.46 10.86 4.91
CA THR A 293 18.59 12.16 5.57
C THR A 293 17.52 12.43 6.63
N ALA A 294 16.38 11.74 6.54
CA ALA A 294 15.30 11.87 7.51
C ALA A 294 14.53 10.55 7.67
N VAL A 295 14.06 10.27 8.90
CA VAL A 295 13.31 9.07 9.23
C VAL A 295 12.07 9.40 10.05
N VAL A 296 10.96 8.73 9.76
CA VAL A 296 9.74 8.74 10.59
C VAL A 296 9.42 7.34 11.10
N GLN A 297 9.09 7.23 12.39
CA GLN A 297 8.69 5.99 13.06
C GLN A 297 7.69 6.28 14.19
N PRO A 298 7.00 5.29 14.77
CA PRO A 298 6.11 5.54 15.92
C PRO A 298 6.83 6.02 17.19
N GLY A 299 7.99 5.45 17.49
CA GLY A 299 8.52 5.46 18.87
C GLY A 299 7.74 4.53 19.80
N GLY A 300 7.99 4.64 21.10
CA GLY A 300 7.41 3.81 22.16
C GLY A 300 8.26 2.60 22.54
N SER A 301 9.51 2.49 22.07
CA SER A 301 10.44 1.48 22.56
C SER A 301 11.01 1.88 23.92
N ILE A 302 11.27 0.91 24.78
CA ILE A 302 12.09 1.14 26.00
C ILE A 302 13.52 1.59 25.66
N ARG A 303 13.93 1.46 24.39
CA ARG A 303 15.25 1.85 23.86
C ARG A 303 15.18 3.03 22.89
N ASP A 304 14.10 3.81 22.88
CA ASP A 304 14.00 4.98 21.99
C ASP A 304 15.19 5.93 22.18
N GLU A 305 15.66 6.15 23.41
CA GLU A 305 16.82 6.98 23.69
C GLU A 305 18.09 6.51 22.95
N GLU A 306 18.32 5.19 22.82
CA GLU A 306 19.46 4.64 22.08
C GLU A 306 19.35 4.92 20.58
N VAL A 307 18.14 4.82 20.03
CA VAL A 307 17.85 5.03 18.60
C VAL A 307 17.91 6.52 18.23
N ILE A 308 17.35 7.37 19.09
CA ILE A 308 17.38 8.84 18.95
C ILE A 308 18.83 9.33 19.01
N ALA A 309 19.63 8.84 19.95
CA ALA A 309 21.05 9.21 20.06
C ALA A 309 21.83 8.87 18.78
N ALA A 310 21.54 7.73 18.13
CA ALA A 310 22.17 7.38 16.85
C ALA A 310 21.77 8.33 15.71
N ALA A 311 20.51 8.80 15.67
CA ALA A 311 20.08 9.83 14.73
C ALA A 311 20.76 11.18 14.98
N GLU A 312 20.89 11.59 16.24
CA GLU A 312 21.59 12.82 16.64
C GLU A 312 23.07 12.78 16.27
N GLU A 313 23.76 11.67 16.54
CA GLU A 313 25.17 11.46 16.21
C GLU A 313 25.40 11.54 14.68
N ALA A 314 24.48 10.97 13.90
CA ALA A 314 24.52 11.03 12.45
C ALA A 314 24.06 12.38 11.86
N GLY A 315 23.44 13.24 12.67
CA GLY A 315 22.89 14.52 12.23
C GLY A 315 21.69 14.42 11.29
N ILE A 316 20.95 13.30 11.33
CA ILE A 316 19.73 13.10 10.52
C ILE A 316 18.48 13.58 11.26
N THR A 317 17.44 13.93 10.51
CA THR A 317 16.14 14.30 11.10
C THR A 317 15.37 13.04 11.52
N MET A 318 14.81 13.01 12.72
CA MET A 318 13.92 11.93 13.18
C MET A 318 12.59 12.48 13.72
N TYR A 319 11.48 11.92 13.24
CA TYR A 319 10.14 12.16 13.76
C TYR A 319 9.56 10.92 14.45
N LEU A 320 8.87 11.15 15.57
CA LEU A 320 8.06 10.15 16.27
C LEU A 320 6.57 10.47 16.06
N THR A 321 5.81 9.50 15.56
CA THR A 321 4.39 9.68 15.24
C THR A 321 3.48 9.30 16.41
N GLY A 322 3.87 8.36 17.27
CA GLY A 322 2.99 7.73 18.25
C GLY A 322 1.95 6.77 17.66
N SER A 323 1.88 6.63 16.33
CA SER A 323 0.97 5.75 15.59
C SER A 323 1.74 4.59 14.95
N ARG A 324 1.12 3.41 14.81
CA ARG A 324 1.76 2.22 14.21
C ARG A 324 0.84 1.57 13.18
N HIS A 325 1.38 1.19 12.02
CA HIS A 325 0.62 0.57 10.92
C HIS A 325 1.13 -0.84 10.59
N PHE A 326 0.94 -1.80 11.50
CA PHE A 326 1.26 -3.20 11.19
C PHE A 326 0.26 -3.80 10.20
N PHE A 327 0.78 -4.58 9.24
CA PHE A 327 -0.03 -5.26 8.24
C PHE A 327 0.49 -6.67 7.93
N HIS A 328 -0.42 -7.66 8.00
CA HIS A 328 -0.12 -9.08 7.85
C HIS A 328 -1.14 -9.78 6.96
#